data_AF-A0A4D4MT76-F1
#
_entry.id   AF-A0A4D4MT76-F1
#
_cell.length_a   1.000
_cell.length_b   1.000
_cell.length_c   1.000
_cell.angle_alpha   90.00
_cell.angle_beta   90.00
_cell.angle_gamma   90.00
#
_symmetry.space_group_name_H-M   'P 1'
#
loop_
_entity.id
_entity.type
_entity.pdbx_description
1 polymer ?
#
loop_
_entity_poly.entity_id
_entity_poly.type
_entity_poly.pdbx_seq_one_letter_code
_entity_poly.pdbx_strand_id
1 'polypeptide(L)'
;MPLTPGETLLLVTDGVTEARDAAGEFYPLRERVAGAVAADRRVAEPARLVRYVRDGTLRHCGGRLDDDTTIFAVRRHRREERSARSPFTSVPPGAP
;
A
#
# COMPACT_ATOMS: atom_id res chain seq x y z
N MET A 1 19.29 -0.57 1.37
CA MET A 1 18.84 -1.81 0.70
C MET A 1 17.91 -1.43 -0.45
N PRO A 2 18.19 -1.83 -1.70
CA PRO A 2 17.28 -1.59 -2.83
C PRO A 2 16.04 -2.50 -2.73
N LEU A 3 14.90 -2.06 -3.28
CA LEU A 3 13.68 -2.87 -3.39
C LEU A 3 13.84 -3.97 -4.47
N THR A 4 13.52 -5.20 -4.13
CA THR A 4 13.49 -6.35 -5.03
C THR A 4 12.24 -6.29 -5.93
N PRO A 5 12.28 -6.80 -7.19
CA PRO A 5 11.08 -6.81 -8.02
C PRO A 5 9.96 -7.61 -7.37
N GLY A 6 8.77 -7.02 -7.33
CA GLY A 6 7.59 -7.56 -6.68
C GLY A 6 7.40 -7.09 -5.23
N GLU A 7 8.38 -6.43 -4.62
CA GLU A 7 8.24 -5.85 -3.28
C GLU A 7 7.51 -4.51 -3.31
N THR A 8 6.77 -4.27 -2.23
CA THR A 8 6.04 -3.03 -1.99
C THR A 8 6.61 -2.34 -0.77
N LEU A 9 6.95 -1.07 -0.91
CA LEU A 9 7.29 -0.16 0.18
C LEU A 9 6.03 0.56 0.62
N LEU A 10 5.71 0.49 1.92
CA LEU A 10 4.66 1.25 2.58
C LEU A 10 5.29 2.38 3.39
N LEU A 11 4.80 3.60 3.16
CA LEU A 11 5.18 4.81 3.87
C LEU A 11 3.91 5.38 4.52
N VAL A 12 4.01 5.75 5.79
CA VAL A 12 2.90 6.32 6.57
C VAL A 12 3.38 7.48 7.41
N THR A 13 2.49 8.41 7.73
CA THR A 13 2.73 9.44 8.77
C THR A 13 2.40 8.89 10.15
N ASP A 14 2.80 9.63 11.18
CA ASP A 14 2.46 9.40 12.59
C ASP A 14 0.96 9.29 12.84
N GLY A 15 0.12 10.05 12.13
CA GLY A 15 -1.34 9.90 12.19
C GLY A 15 -1.86 8.46 11.95
N VAL A 16 -1.06 7.56 11.36
CA VAL A 16 -1.36 6.11 11.30
C VAL A 16 -0.79 5.34 12.49
N THR A 17 0.48 5.57 12.82
CA THR A 17 1.19 4.77 13.83
C THR A 17 0.82 5.16 15.26
N GLU A 18 0.40 6.41 15.46
CA GLU A 18 -0.05 6.96 16.74
C GLU A 18 -1.58 6.98 16.87
N ALA A 19 -2.31 6.44 15.88
CA ALA A 19 -3.75 6.32 15.92
C ALA A 19 -4.18 5.43 17.10
N ARG A 20 -5.09 5.91 17.96
CA ARG A 20 -5.51 5.21 19.18
C ARG A 20 -6.95 4.73 19.12
N ASP A 21 -7.24 3.64 19.83
CA ASP A 21 -8.61 3.24 20.11
C ASP A 21 -9.17 3.95 21.36
N ALA A 22 -10.39 3.57 21.77
CA ALA A 22 -11.05 4.14 22.96
C ALA A 22 -10.33 3.83 24.28
N ALA A 23 -9.47 2.80 24.32
CA ALA A 23 -8.63 2.49 25.48
C ALA A 23 -7.30 3.27 25.46
N GLY A 24 -7.03 4.01 24.39
CA GLY A 24 -5.78 4.75 24.20
C GLY A 24 -4.67 3.92 23.57
N GLU A 25 -4.96 2.70 23.11
CA GLU A 25 -3.96 1.78 22.56
C GLU A 25 -3.67 2.09 21.10
N PHE A 26 -2.38 2.12 20.76
CA PHE A 26 -1.93 2.42 19.40
C PHE A 26 -2.32 1.35 18.39
N TYR A 27 -2.52 1.76 17.13
CA TYR A 27 -2.82 0.86 16.03
C TYR A 27 -1.63 -0.08 15.74
N PRO A 28 -1.78 -1.42 15.87
CA PRO A 28 -0.69 -2.38 15.66
C PRO A 28 -0.45 -2.62 14.16
N LEU A 29 0.03 -1.58 13.46
CA LEU A 29 0.18 -1.53 12.01
C LEU A 29 1.01 -2.71 11.48
N ARG A 30 2.15 -2.98 12.10
CA ARG A 30 3.11 -3.98 11.63
C ARG A 30 2.50 -5.38 11.69
N GLU A 31 1.91 -5.73 12.82
CA GLU A 31 1.29 -7.03 13.08
C GLU A 31 0.12 -7.26 12.13
N ARG A 32 -0.74 -6.25 11.94
CA ARG A 32 -1.89 -6.36 11.03
C ARG A 32 -1.50 -6.45 9.57
N VAL A 33 -0.50 -5.71 9.12
CA VAL A 33 -0.02 -5.80 7.73
C VAL A 33 0.69 -7.14 7.50
N ALA A 34 1.56 -7.56 8.42
CA ALA A 34 2.26 -8.85 8.30
C ALA A 34 1.28 -10.03 8.27
N GLY A 35 0.30 -10.05 9.17
CA GLY A 35 -0.75 -11.08 9.20
C GLY A 35 -1.58 -11.11 7.92
N ALA A 36 -1.99 -9.95 7.41
CA ALA A 36 -2.79 -9.88 6.17
C ALA A 36 -2.00 -10.31 4.93
N VAL A 37 -0.73 -9.93 4.82
CA VAL A 37 0.12 -10.33 3.69
C VAL A 37 0.47 -11.82 3.76
N ALA A 38 0.62 -12.38 4.96
CA ALA A 38 0.81 -13.81 5.15
C ALA A 38 -0.43 -14.62 4.73
N ALA A 39 -1.63 -14.11 5.02
CA ALA A 39 -2.90 -14.73 4.64
C ALA A 39 -3.21 -14.59 3.14
N ASP A 40 -3.00 -13.41 2.56
CA ASP A 40 -3.14 -13.15 1.12
C ASP A 40 -2.04 -12.19 0.64
N ARG A 41 -1.10 -12.73 -0.15
CA ARG A 41 0.02 -11.95 -0.70
C ARG A 41 -0.45 -10.80 -1.61
N ARG A 42 -1.67 -10.85 -2.16
CA ARG A 42 -2.23 -9.75 -2.97
C ARG A 42 -2.48 -8.51 -2.14
N VAL A 43 -2.64 -8.61 -0.82
CA VAL A 43 -2.76 -7.43 0.07
C VAL A 43 -1.58 -6.48 -0.11
N ALA A 44 -0.39 -7.00 -0.45
CA ALA A 44 0.79 -6.18 -0.73
C ALA A 44 0.71 -5.37 -2.04
N GLU A 45 -0.33 -5.51 -2.87
CA GLU A 45 -0.55 -4.62 -4.02
C GLU A 45 -0.84 -3.19 -3.54
N PRO A 46 -0.21 -2.14 -4.12
CA PRO A 46 -0.25 -0.78 -3.57
C PRO A 46 -1.65 -0.28 -3.19
N ALA A 47 -2.62 -0.38 -4.11
CA ALA A 47 -3.99 0.09 -3.87
C ALA A 47 -4.69 -0.72 -2.76
N ARG A 48 -4.47 -2.03 -2.70
CA ARG A 48 -5.05 -2.90 -1.66
C ARG A 48 -4.41 -2.62 -0.30
N LEU A 49 -3.09 -2.42 -0.27
CA LEU A 49 -2.35 -2.15 0.96
C LEU A 49 -2.76 -0.80 1.56
N VAL A 50 -2.83 0.25 0.74
CA VAL A 50 -3.29 1.58 1.17
C VAL A 50 -4.70 1.50 1.76
N ARG A 51 -5.62 0.83 1.05
CA ARG A 51 -7.00 0.65 1.53
C ARG A 51 -7.04 -0.16 2.83
N TYR A 52 -6.29 -1.26 2.90
CA TYR A 52 -6.24 -2.11 4.08
C TYR A 52 -5.76 -1.35 5.33
N VAL A 53 -4.69 -0.56 5.18
CA VAL A 53 -4.16 0.27 6.29
C VAL A 53 -5.17 1.34 6.68
N ARG A 54 -5.70 2.11 5.71
CA ARG A 54 -6.68 3.17 5.96
C ARG A 54 -7.92 2.64 6.69
N ASP A 55 -8.52 1.59 6.16
CA ASP A 55 -9.75 1.00 6.70
C ASP A 55 -9.47 0.30 8.05
N GLY A 56 -8.25 -0.19 8.26
CA GLY A 56 -7.80 -0.74 9.53
C GLY A 56 -7.64 0.32 10.62
N THR A 57 -6.96 1.43 10.31
CA THR A 57 -6.76 2.59 11.19
C THR A 57 -8.11 3.22 11.57
N LEU A 58 -8.96 3.50 10.57
CA LEU A 58 -10.31 4.04 10.82
C LEU A 58 -11.13 3.16 11.76
N ARG A 59 -11.13 1.83 11.54
CA ARG A 59 -11.86 0.90 12.41
C ARG A 59 -11.27 0.85 13.82
N HIS A 60 -9.96 0.95 13.96
CA HIS A 60 -9.28 0.95 15.25
C HIS A 60 -9.68 2.17 16.10
N CYS A 61 -9.77 3.34 15.48
CA CYS A 61 -10.17 4.59 16.13
C CYS A 61 -11.69 4.79 16.26
N GLY A 62 -12.50 3.75 16.07
CA GLY A 62 -13.96 3.88 16.16
C GLY A 62 -14.60 4.74 15.05
N GLY A 63 -13.92 4.90 13.91
CA GLY A 63 -14.44 5.55 12.71
C GLY A 63 -14.03 7.02 12.54
N ARG A 64 -13.23 7.59 13.45
CA ARG A 64 -12.74 8.97 13.37
C ARG A 64 -11.22 8.97 13.47
N LEU A 65 -10.56 9.80 12.67
CA LEU A 65 -9.12 10.03 12.77
C LEU A 65 -8.92 11.30 13.58
N ASP A 66 -8.04 11.25 14.57
CA ASP A 66 -7.74 12.39 15.44
C ASP A 66 -6.65 13.30 14.85
N ASP A 67 -5.96 12.84 13.81
CA ASP A 67 -4.85 13.54 13.15
C ASP A 67 -4.80 13.25 11.63
N ASP A 68 -4.03 14.07 10.91
CA ASP A 68 -3.82 13.95 9.48
C ASP A 68 -3.12 12.63 9.12
N THR A 69 -3.83 11.79 8.38
CA THR A 69 -3.34 10.47 7.98
C THR A 69 -2.93 10.47 6.52
N THR A 70 -1.66 10.19 6.25
CA THR A 70 -1.14 9.92 4.90
C THR A 70 -0.61 8.49 4.81
N ILE A 71 -1.03 7.78 3.76
CA ILE A 71 -0.60 6.41 3.46
C ILE A 71 -0.19 6.34 2.00
N PHE A 72 1.04 5.89 1.74
CA PHE A 72 1.60 5.79 0.40
C PHE A 72 2.25 4.44 0.18
N ALA A 73 1.96 3.79 -0.95
CA ALA A 73 2.53 2.50 -1.29
C ALA A 73 3.11 2.51 -2.71
N VAL A 74 4.34 2.01 -2.85
CA VAL A 74 5.03 1.89 -4.15
C VAL A 74 5.48 0.47 -4.33
N ARG A 75 5.18 -0.12 -5.49
CA ARG A 75 5.64 -1.45 -5.86
C ARG A 75 6.66 -1.38 -6.98
N ARG A 76 7.78 -2.08 -6.80
CA ARG A 76 8.72 -2.29 -7.89
C ARG A 76 8.19 -3.40 -8.79
N HIS A 77 7.74 -3.07 -9.99
CA HIS A 77 7.34 -4.08 -10.96
C HIS A 77 8.52 -4.89 -11.49
N ARG A 78 8.26 -6.15 -11.84
CA ARG A 78 9.17 -6.90 -12.71
C ARG A 78 9.18 -6.23 -14.09
N ARG A 79 10.33 -6.30 -14.77
CA ARG A 79 10.51 -5.65 -16.08
C ARG A 79 9.51 -6.17 -17.12
N GLU A 80 9.12 -7.44 -17.00
CA GLU A 80 8.12 -8.13 -17.84
C GLU A 80 6.68 -7.62 -17.58
N GLU A 81 6.31 -7.35 -16.32
CA GLU A 81 4.98 -6.85 -15.94
C GLU A 81 4.71 -5.42 -16.44
N ARG A 82 5.76 -4.62 -16.65
CA ARG A 82 5.63 -3.28 -17.26
C ARG A 82 5.28 -3.37 -18.75
N SER A 83 5.82 -4.36 -19.46
CA SER A 83 5.56 -4.53 -20.90
C SER A 83 4.13 -4.95 -21.17
N ALA A 84 3.54 -5.79 -20.31
CA ALA A 84 2.16 -6.25 -20.42
C ALA A 84 1.12 -5.16 -20.08
N ARG A 85 1.53 -4.04 -19.47
CA ARG A 85 0.63 -2.97 -19.01
C ARG A 85 0.81 -1.64 -19.76
N SER A 86 1.55 -1.63 -20.87
CA SER A 86 1.67 -0.46 -21.75
C SER A 86 0.57 -0.47 -22.81
N PRO A 87 -0.37 0.49 -22.83
CA PRO A 87 -1.31 0.66 -23.93
C PRO A 87 -0.70 1.44 -25.12
N PHE A 88 0.56 1.85 -25.05
CA PHE A 88 1.24 2.51 -26.18
C PHE A 88 1.76 1.46 -27.15
N THR A 89 0.93 1.12 -28.14
CA THR A 89 1.40 0.57 -29.41
C THR A 89 2.25 1.66 -30.07
N SER A 90 3.56 1.45 -30.18
CA SER A 90 4.38 2.28 -31.05
C SER A 90 3.87 2.11 -32.48
N VAL A 91 3.24 3.14 -33.05
CA VAL A 91 3.02 3.19 -34.50
C VAL A 91 4.41 3.30 -35.14
N PRO A 92 4.84 2.34 -35.98
CA PRO A 92 6.14 2.45 -36.64
C PRO A 92 6.14 3.65 -37.59
N PRO A 93 7.26 4.40 -37.70
CA PRO A 93 7.32 5.54 -38.60
C PRO A 93 7.41 5.06 -40.04
N GLY A 94 6.42 5.45 -40.85
CA GLY A 94 6.50 5.48 -42.32
C GLY A 94 6.30 4.13 -43.02
N ALA A 95 5.15 3.99 -43.66
CA ALA A 95 5.02 3.24 -44.91
C ALA A 95 4.45 4.22 -45.96
N PRO A 96 4.89 4.10 -47.23
CA PRO A 96 4.97 5.20 -48.20
C PRO A 96 3.63 5.83 -48.61
#